data_AF-A0A8J0QR34-F1
#
_entry.id   AF-A0A8J0QR34-F1
#
_cell.length_a   1.000
_cell.length_b   1.000
_cell.length_c   1.000
_cell.angle_alpha   90.00
_cell.angle_beta   90.00
_cell.angle_gamma   90.00
#
_symmetry.space_group_name_H-M   'P 1'
#
loop_
_entity.id
_entity.type
_entity.pdbx_description
1 polymer ?
#
loop_
_entity_poly.entity_id
_entity_poly.type
_entity_poly.pdbx_seq_one_letter_code
_entity_poly.pdbx_strand_id
1 'polypeptide(L)'
;MTPLSVLVAPFVLLLLIGPGAASPFPPRNETARVARYVAHHCDWGALATLSSHSPVQGQPFANVFSVSDGPREAGSGVPYLYLTTMEISVQDLQVNPNASLTMSLAQTHFCKKEGFDPQSPLCAHIILSGSVQQLDGAESDAAKLALFSRHPEMESWPRDHNWFFAKLNITNIWVLDYFGGIKTVTPDEYYSAKP
;
A
#
# COMPACT_ATOMS: atom_id res chain seq x y z
N MET A 1 -65.89 24.56 -21.58
CA MET A 1 -64.52 24.85 -22.05
C MET A 1 -63.66 25.14 -20.83
N THR A 2 -62.86 24.16 -20.41
CA THR A 2 -61.79 24.33 -19.40
C THR A 2 -60.69 23.35 -19.79
N PRO A 3 -59.46 23.78 -20.09
CA PRO A 3 -58.41 22.85 -20.48
C PRO A 3 -57.78 22.22 -19.25
N LEU A 4 -57.55 20.91 -19.31
CA LEU A 4 -56.79 20.16 -18.33
C LEU A 4 -55.29 20.46 -18.56
N SER A 5 -54.64 21.10 -17.61
CA SER A 5 -53.20 21.37 -17.66
C SER A 5 -52.44 20.12 -17.19
N VAL A 6 -51.66 19.50 -18.08
CA VAL A 6 -50.80 18.36 -17.75
C VAL A 6 -49.44 18.91 -17.29
N LEU A 7 -49.16 18.79 -16.00
CA LEU A 7 -47.83 19.06 -15.45
C LEU A 7 -46.88 17.91 -15.83
N VAL A 8 -45.88 18.19 -16.67
CA VAL A 8 -44.76 17.30 -16.92
C VAL A 8 -43.66 17.64 -15.91
N ALA A 9 -43.44 16.78 -14.92
CA ALA A 9 -42.32 16.91 -14.00
C ALA A 9 -41.01 16.48 -14.70
N PRO A 10 -39.90 17.23 -14.60
CA PRO A 10 -38.64 16.82 -15.18
C PRO A 10 -38.05 15.68 -14.33
N PHE A 11 -37.83 14.52 -14.95
CA PHE A 11 -37.03 13.44 -14.37
C PHE A 11 -35.58 13.91 -14.27
N VAL A 12 -35.17 14.35 -13.07
CA VAL A 12 -33.75 14.56 -12.76
C VAL A 12 -33.14 13.17 -12.56
N LEU A 13 -32.40 12.70 -13.56
CA LEU A 13 -31.61 11.48 -13.47
C LEU A 13 -30.43 11.74 -12.50
N LEU A 14 -30.61 11.40 -11.22
CA LEU A 14 -29.49 11.29 -10.28
C LEU A 14 -28.58 10.17 -10.80
N LEU A 15 -27.40 10.52 -11.33
CA LEU A 15 -26.30 9.58 -11.49
C LEU A 15 -25.90 9.11 -10.09
N LEU A 16 -26.32 7.90 -9.72
CA LEU A 16 -25.75 7.17 -8.60
C LEU A 16 -24.29 6.89 -8.95
N ILE A 17 -23.37 7.68 -8.40
CA ILE A 17 -21.94 7.36 -8.41
C ILE A 17 -21.80 6.11 -7.54
N GLY A 18 -21.79 4.94 -8.20
CA GLY A 18 -21.46 3.69 -7.54
C GLY A 18 -20.05 3.76 -6.94
N PRO A 19 -19.73 2.93 -5.93
CA PRO A 19 -18.37 2.83 -5.42
C PRO A 19 -17.44 2.54 -6.61
N GLY A 20 -16.37 3.35 -6.75
CA GLY A 20 -15.44 3.30 -7.87
C GLY A 20 -15.04 1.85 -8.17
N ALA A 21 -15.23 1.43 -9.43
CA ALA A 21 -14.81 0.13 -9.88
C ALA A 21 -13.29 0.01 -9.68
N ALA A 22 -12.84 -1.05 -9.00
CA ALA A 22 -11.41 -1.29 -8.83
C ALA A 22 -10.71 -1.29 -10.20
N SER A 23 -9.58 -0.57 -10.30
CA SER A 23 -8.76 -0.52 -11.51
C SER A 23 -8.44 -1.95 -11.98
N PRO A 24 -8.51 -2.25 -13.30
CA PRO A 24 -8.14 -3.57 -13.80
C PRO A 24 -6.64 -3.83 -13.58
N PHE A 25 -6.29 -5.09 -13.30
CA PHE A 25 -4.89 -5.49 -13.17
C PHE A 25 -4.12 -5.18 -14.47
N PRO A 26 -2.94 -4.53 -14.39
CA PRO A 26 -2.21 -4.08 -15.57
C PRO A 26 -1.57 -5.23 -16.37
N PRO A 27 -1.23 -5.01 -17.65
CA PRO A 27 -0.47 -5.97 -18.44
C PRO A 27 0.85 -6.38 -17.77
N ARG A 28 1.18 -7.67 -17.75
CA ARG A 28 2.38 -8.21 -17.07
C ARG A 28 3.71 -7.80 -17.72
N ASN A 29 3.68 -7.27 -18.95
CA ASN A 29 4.84 -6.65 -19.58
C ASN A 29 5.08 -5.20 -19.10
N GLU A 30 4.13 -4.61 -18.38
CA GLU A 30 4.24 -3.28 -17.76
C GLU A 30 4.64 -3.43 -16.28
N THR A 31 5.81 -4.03 -16.03
CA THR A 31 6.28 -4.47 -14.70
C THR A 31 6.20 -3.38 -13.62
N ALA A 32 6.53 -2.13 -13.95
CA ALA A 32 6.45 -1.01 -13.01
C ALA A 32 4.99 -0.69 -12.62
N ARG A 33 4.04 -0.81 -13.55
CA ARG A 33 2.60 -0.64 -13.26
C ARG A 33 2.07 -1.79 -12.43
N VAL A 34 2.52 -3.03 -12.68
CA VAL A 34 2.20 -4.16 -11.78
C VAL A 34 2.69 -3.87 -10.37
N ALA A 35 3.92 -3.36 -10.21
CA ALA A 35 4.44 -3.04 -8.89
C ALA A 35 3.60 -1.98 -8.17
N ARG A 36 3.24 -0.91 -8.87
CA ARG A 36 2.37 0.16 -8.35
C ARG A 36 0.97 -0.34 -8.02
N TYR A 37 0.42 -1.20 -8.85
CA TYR A 37 -0.87 -1.82 -8.62
C TYR A 37 -0.87 -2.62 -7.31
N VAL A 38 0.14 -3.47 -7.07
CA VAL A 38 0.24 -4.24 -5.82
C VAL A 38 0.38 -3.32 -4.61
N ALA A 39 1.30 -2.35 -4.67
CA ALA A 39 1.51 -1.40 -3.57
C ALA A 39 0.25 -0.59 -3.23
N HIS A 40 -0.54 -0.21 -4.23
CA HIS A 40 -1.76 0.56 -4.03
C HIS A 40 -2.93 -0.31 -3.50
N HIS A 41 -3.00 -1.59 -3.88
CA HIS A 41 -4.15 -2.43 -3.51
C HIS A 41 -3.95 -3.17 -2.18
N CYS A 42 -2.74 -3.29 -1.68
CA CYS A 42 -2.46 -3.89 -0.38
C CYS A 42 -2.55 -2.86 0.76
N ASP A 43 -3.38 -3.15 1.77
CA ASP A 43 -3.52 -2.32 2.98
C ASP A 43 -2.45 -2.61 4.05
N TRP A 44 -1.71 -3.70 3.91
CA TRP A 44 -0.69 -4.14 4.85
C TRP A 44 0.41 -4.90 4.11
N GLY A 45 1.55 -5.11 4.77
CA GLY A 45 2.62 -5.96 4.26
C GLY A 45 3.45 -6.56 5.39
N ALA A 46 4.35 -7.48 5.03
CA ALA A 46 5.34 -8.00 5.95
C ALA A 46 6.64 -7.18 5.79
N LEU A 47 7.05 -6.48 6.83
CA LEU A 47 8.28 -5.72 6.89
C LEU A 47 9.35 -6.57 7.57
N ALA A 48 10.47 -6.77 6.89
CA ALA A 48 11.64 -7.44 7.42
C ALA A 48 12.67 -6.41 7.92
N THR A 49 13.11 -6.57 9.16
CA THR A 49 14.18 -5.83 9.83
C THR A 49 15.31 -6.78 10.25
N LEU A 50 16.40 -6.24 10.80
CA LEU A 50 17.42 -7.03 11.51
C LEU A 50 17.21 -6.85 13.01
N SER A 51 16.94 -7.94 13.73
CA SER A 51 16.64 -7.86 15.16
C SER A 51 17.80 -7.23 15.94
N SER A 52 17.47 -6.28 16.80
CA SER A 52 18.36 -5.69 17.80
C SER A 52 18.26 -6.40 19.16
N HIS A 53 17.39 -7.41 19.27
CA HIS A 53 16.96 -8.01 20.54
C HIS A 53 17.52 -9.41 20.77
N SER A 54 17.97 -9.67 22.00
CA SER A 54 18.30 -11.03 22.46
C SER A 54 17.04 -11.92 22.50
N PRO A 55 17.11 -13.22 22.15
CA PRO A 55 18.31 -14.01 21.80
C PRO A 55 18.63 -14.05 20.30
N VAL A 56 17.92 -13.29 19.47
CA VAL A 56 17.98 -13.38 18.01
C VAL A 56 18.64 -12.16 17.36
N GLN A 57 19.48 -11.43 18.10
CA GLN A 57 20.15 -10.24 17.61
C GLN A 57 20.94 -10.52 16.32
N GLY A 58 20.76 -9.67 15.32
CA GLY A 58 21.34 -9.80 13.98
C GLY A 58 20.59 -10.72 13.03
N GLN A 59 19.56 -11.45 13.49
CA GLN A 59 18.76 -12.33 12.61
C GLN A 59 17.66 -11.53 11.88
N PRO A 60 17.24 -11.97 10.68
CA PRO A 60 16.07 -11.42 10.01
C PRO A 60 14.82 -11.57 10.88
N PHE A 61 14.07 -10.49 11.02
CA PHE A 61 12.84 -10.45 11.79
C PHE A 61 11.73 -9.87 10.92
N ALA A 62 10.62 -10.60 10.76
CA ALA A 62 9.50 -10.16 9.95
C ALA A 62 8.28 -9.88 10.83
N ASN A 63 7.65 -8.72 10.63
CA ASN A 63 6.43 -8.34 11.33
C ASN A 63 5.41 -7.73 10.36
N VAL A 64 4.15 -7.68 10.77
CA VAL A 64 3.03 -7.17 9.97
C VAL A 64 2.84 -5.67 10.23
N PHE A 65 2.76 -4.88 9.16
CA PHE A 65 2.49 -3.45 9.23
C PHE A 65 1.37 -3.05 8.31
N SER A 66 0.45 -2.22 8.81
CA SER A 66 -0.46 -1.45 7.97
C SER A 66 0.33 -0.44 7.13
N VAL A 67 -0.02 -0.34 5.86
CA VAL A 67 0.65 0.51 4.86
C VAL A 67 -0.39 1.27 4.05
N SER A 68 -0.03 2.46 3.57
CA SER A 68 -0.79 3.17 2.55
C SER A 68 0.15 3.93 1.64
N ASP A 69 -0.12 3.94 0.33
CA ASP A 69 0.56 4.82 -0.61
C ASP A 69 -0.26 6.05 -1.01
N GLY A 70 -1.48 6.17 -0.50
CA GLY A 70 -2.42 7.25 -0.81
C GLY A 70 -3.88 6.83 -0.61
N PRO A 71 -4.82 7.81 -0.64
CA PRO A 71 -6.25 7.53 -0.72
C PRO A 71 -6.60 6.67 -1.95
N ARG A 72 -7.77 6.03 -1.95
CA ARG A 72 -8.28 5.30 -3.12
C ARG A 72 -8.23 6.19 -4.37
N GLU A 73 -7.79 5.62 -5.50
CA GLU A 73 -7.60 6.31 -6.79
C GLU A 73 -6.43 7.33 -6.82
N ALA A 74 -5.70 7.53 -5.71
CA ALA A 74 -4.64 8.53 -5.58
C ALA A 74 -3.35 7.94 -4.98
N GLY A 75 -2.97 6.73 -5.41
CA GLY A 75 -1.75 6.05 -4.95
C GLY A 75 -0.47 6.68 -5.50
N SER A 76 0.41 7.15 -4.62
CA SER A 76 1.70 7.74 -4.95
C SER A 76 2.81 6.71 -5.20
N GLY A 77 2.64 5.48 -4.72
CA GLY A 77 3.66 4.45 -4.64
C GLY A 77 4.57 4.52 -3.41
N VAL A 78 4.55 5.60 -2.63
CA VAL A 78 5.38 5.73 -1.41
C VAL A 78 4.74 4.95 -0.26
N PRO A 79 5.38 3.90 0.31
CA PRO A 79 4.78 3.14 1.40
C PRO A 79 4.88 3.95 2.70
N TYR A 80 3.77 4.59 3.10
CA TYR A 80 3.66 5.29 4.38
C TYR A 80 3.27 4.32 5.50
N LEU A 81 3.79 4.59 6.69
CA LEU A 81 3.64 3.82 7.92
C LEU A 81 3.26 4.74 9.09
N TYR A 82 2.46 4.24 10.04
CA TYR A 82 2.17 4.93 11.31
C TYR A 82 2.73 4.11 12.46
N LEU A 83 3.75 4.62 13.13
CA LEU A 83 4.66 3.84 13.96
C LEU A 83 4.79 4.43 15.37
N THR A 84 5.25 3.61 16.32
CA THR A 84 5.60 4.02 17.69
C THR A 84 6.93 3.37 18.07
N THR A 85 7.74 4.03 18.90
CA THR A 85 9.00 3.48 19.42
C THR A 85 8.81 2.30 20.37
N MET A 86 7.57 2.04 20.80
CA MET A 86 7.20 0.85 21.56
C MET A 86 7.19 -0.43 20.71
N GLU A 87 7.09 -0.30 19.38
CA GLU A 87 7.04 -1.44 18.47
C GLU A 87 8.46 -2.02 18.29
N ILE A 88 8.58 -3.36 18.34
CA ILE A 88 9.87 -4.04 18.43
C ILE A 88 10.71 -3.90 17.14
N SER A 89 10.08 -3.94 15.97
CA SER A 89 10.75 -3.68 14.71
C SER A 89 11.11 -2.21 14.53
N VAL A 90 10.40 -1.26 15.15
CA VAL A 90 10.82 0.15 15.21
C VAL A 90 12.09 0.30 16.05
N GLN A 91 12.25 -0.47 17.12
CA GLN A 91 13.50 -0.50 17.89
C GLN A 91 14.66 -1.07 17.06
N ASP A 92 14.39 -2.09 16.23
CA ASP A 92 15.37 -2.57 15.24
C ASP A 92 15.76 -1.47 14.25
N LEU A 93 14.77 -0.73 13.72
CA LEU A 93 14.97 0.36 12.76
C LEU A 93 15.77 1.53 13.32
N GLN A 94 15.73 1.76 14.64
CA GLN A 94 16.56 2.76 15.30
C GLN A 94 18.05 2.38 15.33
N VAL A 95 18.37 1.08 15.27
CA VAL A 95 19.74 0.58 15.18
C VAL A 95 20.18 0.44 13.72
N ASN A 96 19.30 -0.06 12.86
CA ASN A 96 19.54 -0.21 11.43
C ASN A 96 18.27 0.11 10.64
N PRO A 97 18.21 1.23 9.90
CA PRO A 97 16.99 1.66 9.23
C PRO A 97 16.66 0.84 7.98
N ASN A 98 17.54 -0.07 7.55
CA ASN A 98 17.30 -0.88 6.35
C ASN A 98 16.16 -1.87 6.59
N ALA A 99 15.24 -1.93 5.64
CA ALA A 99 14.11 -2.83 5.67
C ALA A 99 13.71 -3.33 4.29
N SER A 100 12.99 -4.45 4.27
CA SER A 100 12.38 -5.00 3.07
C SER A 100 10.89 -5.25 3.32
N LEU A 101 10.02 -4.59 2.56
CA LEU A 101 8.57 -4.74 2.62
C LEU A 101 8.10 -5.64 1.48
N THR A 102 7.41 -6.72 1.81
CA THR A 102 6.73 -7.57 0.81
C THR A 102 5.22 -7.45 0.90
N MET A 103 4.59 -7.40 -0.27
CA MET A 103 3.13 -7.31 -0.46
C MET A 103 2.72 -8.23 -1.61
N SER A 104 1.56 -8.86 -1.49
CA SER A 104 1.03 -9.84 -2.44
C SER A 104 -0.45 -9.60 -2.68
N LEU A 105 -0.90 -9.79 -3.92
CA LEU A 105 -2.32 -9.78 -4.25
C LEU A 105 -3.11 -10.90 -3.56
N ALA A 106 -2.46 -11.88 -2.93
CA ALA A 106 -3.10 -12.85 -2.03
C ALA A 106 -3.74 -12.18 -0.79
N GLN A 107 -3.29 -10.97 -0.44
CA GLN A 107 -3.88 -10.15 0.62
C GLN A 107 -5.23 -9.54 0.20
N THR A 108 -5.53 -9.57 -1.10
CA THR A 108 -6.81 -9.14 -1.69
C THR A 108 -7.62 -10.36 -2.14
N HIS A 109 -8.78 -10.13 -2.77
CA HIS A 109 -9.56 -11.22 -3.38
C HIS A 109 -9.02 -11.69 -4.74
N PHE A 110 -8.03 -10.99 -5.32
CA PHE A 110 -7.54 -11.23 -6.69
C PHE A 110 -7.11 -12.68 -6.91
N CYS A 111 -6.12 -13.17 -6.15
CA CYS A 111 -5.55 -14.51 -6.42
C CYS A 111 -6.57 -15.62 -6.17
N LYS A 112 -7.42 -15.48 -5.14
CA LYS A 112 -8.49 -16.43 -4.86
C LYS A 112 -9.53 -16.47 -5.98
N LYS A 113 -9.90 -15.32 -6.55
CA LYS A 113 -10.86 -15.22 -7.66
C LYS A 113 -10.32 -15.86 -8.93
N GLU A 114 -9.04 -15.67 -9.22
CA GLU A 114 -8.37 -16.23 -10.39
C GLU A 114 -7.94 -17.70 -10.21
N GLY A 115 -8.06 -18.26 -9.01
CA GLY A 115 -7.63 -19.62 -8.70
C GLY A 115 -6.10 -19.80 -8.64
N PHE A 116 -5.36 -18.72 -8.39
CA PHE A 116 -3.91 -18.76 -8.23
C PHE A 116 -3.54 -19.07 -6.79
N ASP A 117 -2.65 -20.06 -6.61
CA ASP A 117 -1.96 -20.28 -5.34
C ASP A 117 -1.16 -19.01 -4.94
N PRO A 118 -1.12 -18.61 -3.66
CA PRO A 118 -0.39 -17.42 -3.22
C PRO A 118 1.10 -17.40 -3.57
N GLN A 119 1.75 -18.55 -3.70
CA GLN A 119 3.17 -18.66 -4.07
C GLN A 119 3.38 -18.66 -5.59
N SER A 120 2.35 -18.95 -6.38
CA SER A 120 2.42 -18.86 -7.84
C SER A 120 2.77 -17.44 -8.27
N PRO A 121 3.69 -17.24 -9.24
CA PRO A 121 4.01 -15.90 -9.74
C PRO A 121 2.80 -15.23 -10.42
N LEU A 122 1.76 -15.98 -10.79
CA LEU A 122 0.52 -15.40 -11.31
C LEU A 122 -0.25 -14.60 -10.26
N CYS A 123 -0.10 -14.97 -8.98
CA CYS A 123 -0.49 -14.18 -7.82
C CYS A 123 0.62 -13.15 -7.55
N ALA A 124 0.52 -12.00 -8.21
CA ALA A 124 1.59 -11.03 -8.23
C ALA A 124 1.98 -10.58 -6.81
N HIS A 125 3.28 -10.54 -6.53
CA HIS A 125 3.82 -9.98 -5.31
C HIS A 125 5.09 -9.18 -5.60
N ILE A 126 5.37 -8.25 -4.70
CA ILE A 126 6.48 -7.32 -4.81
C ILE A 126 7.31 -7.32 -3.54
N ILE A 127 8.59 -7.00 -3.71
CA ILE A 127 9.54 -6.79 -2.62
C ILE A 127 10.13 -5.40 -2.83
N LEU A 128 9.91 -4.51 -1.87
CA LEU A 128 10.43 -3.15 -1.85
C LEU A 128 11.51 -3.09 -0.76
N SER A 129 12.76 -2.86 -1.14
CA SER A 129 13.86 -2.71 -0.19
C SER A 129 14.39 -1.29 -0.19
N GLY A 130 14.81 -0.85 0.99
CA GLY A 130 15.29 0.51 1.20
C GLY A 130 15.48 0.79 2.69
N SER A 131 15.21 2.01 3.11
CA SER A 131 15.28 2.41 4.52
C SER A 131 14.00 3.06 5.01
N VAL A 132 13.62 2.79 6.27
CA VAL A 132 12.48 3.47 6.90
C VAL A 132 12.95 4.80 7.47
N GLN A 133 12.24 5.87 7.14
CA GLN A 133 12.54 7.23 7.56
C GLN A 133 11.32 7.86 8.22
N GLN A 134 11.49 8.42 9.42
CA GLN A 134 10.48 9.27 10.06
C GLN A 134 10.29 10.57 9.27
N LEU A 135 9.04 11.00 9.13
CA LEU A 135 8.65 12.16 8.37
C LEU A 135 8.41 13.39 9.25
N ASP A 136 8.65 14.56 8.67
CA ASP A 136 8.32 15.87 9.21
C ASP A 136 7.64 16.76 8.15
N GLY A 137 7.17 17.92 8.59
CA GLY A 137 6.58 18.95 7.71
C GLY A 137 5.46 18.45 6.80
N ALA A 138 5.47 18.93 5.55
CA ALA A 138 4.38 18.71 4.59
C ALA A 138 4.20 17.24 4.16
N GLU A 139 5.28 16.44 4.14
CA GLU A 139 5.18 15.02 3.78
C GLU A 139 4.46 14.20 4.86
N SER A 140 4.60 14.62 6.13
CA SER A 140 3.88 14.04 7.26
C SER A 140 2.35 14.21 7.13
N ASP A 141 1.89 15.37 6.64
CA ASP A 141 0.47 15.61 6.39
C ASP A 141 -0.08 14.73 5.24
N ALA A 142 0.73 14.52 4.20
CA ALA A 142 0.38 13.61 3.10
C ALA A 142 0.30 12.15 3.58
N ALA A 143 1.27 11.72 4.39
CA ALA A 143 1.27 10.39 5.00
C ALA A 143 0.04 10.19 5.89
N LYS A 144 -0.31 11.18 6.72
CA LYS A 144 -1.51 11.16 7.55
C LYS A 144 -2.78 10.96 6.73
N LEU A 145 -2.96 11.74 5.67
CA LEU A 145 -4.11 11.60 4.77
C LEU A 145 -4.14 10.21 4.13
N ALA A 146 -3.00 9.73 3.62
CA ALA A 146 -2.88 8.42 3.00
C ALA A 146 -3.26 7.30 3.98
N LEU A 147 -2.69 7.31 5.18
CA LEU A 147 -2.88 6.26 6.18
C LEU A 147 -4.29 6.28 6.75
N PHE A 148 -4.78 7.42 7.21
CA PHE A 148 -6.08 7.48 7.92
C PHE A 148 -7.26 7.28 6.96
N SER A 149 -7.11 7.64 5.68
CA SER A 149 -8.14 7.34 4.67
C SER A 149 -8.30 5.84 4.38
N ARG A 150 -7.25 5.04 4.58
CA ARG A 150 -7.29 3.57 4.41
C ARG A 150 -7.49 2.81 5.71
N HIS A 151 -6.99 3.38 6.81
CA HIS A 151 -6.96 2.79 8.15
C HIS A 151 -7.62 3.76 9.15
N PRO A 152 -8.95 3.97 9.07
CA PRO A 152 -9.64 4.97 9.89
C PRO A 152 -9.53 4.71 11.40
N GLU A 153 -9.26 3.46 11.81
CA GLU A 153 -9.02 3.12 13.22
C GLU A 153 -7.80 3.85 13.80
N MET A 154 -6.78 4.16 12.97
CA MET A 154 -5.55 4.83 13.42
C MET A 154 -5.80 6.21 14.04
N GLU A 155 -6.89 6.89 13.67
CA GLU A 155 -7.30 8.16 14.29
C GLU A 155 -7.63 8.02 15.78
N SER A 156 -8.06 6.82 16.18
CA SER A 156 -8.51 6.50 17.53
C SER A 156 -7.44 5.82 18.39
N TRP A 157 -6.26 5.55 17.84
CA TRP A 157 -5.19 4.88 18.56
C TRP A 157 -4.70 5.71 19.77
N PRO A 158 -4.20 5.05 20.84
CA PRO A 158 -3.84 5.72 22.10
C PRO A 158 -2.79 6.82 21.89
N ARG A 159 -3.11 8.05 22.30
CA ARG A 159 -2.26 9.23 22.06
C ARG A 159 -0.96 9.21 22.85
N ASP A 160 -0.94 8.52 23.99
CA ASP A 160 0.20 8.37 24.88
C ASP A 160 1.30 7.42 24.35
N HIS A 161 1.04 6.73 23.24
CA HIS A 161 2.03 5.89 22.55
C HIS A 161 2.97 6.68 21.61
N ASN A 162 2.84 8.01 21.53
CA ASN A 162 3.74 8.90 20.76
C ASN A 162 3.94 8.48 19.30
N TRP A 163 2.83 8.24 18.60
CA TRP A 163 2.86 7.82 17.21
C TRP A 163 3.49 8.86 16.28
N PHE A 164 4.18 8.39 15.24
CA PHE A 164 4.79 9.21 14.21
C PHE A 164 4.58 8.61 12.81
N PHE A 165 4.59 9.46 11.79
CA PHE A 165 4.51 9.04 10.39
C PHE A 165 5.91 8.73 9.86
N ALA A 166 6.02 7.67 9.07
CA ALA A 166 7.24 7.27 8.41
C ALA A 166 6.96 6.83 6.98
N LYS A 167 8.02 6.71 6.17
CA LYS A 167 7.97 6.07 4.84
C LYS A 167 9.07 5.04 4.69
N LEU A 168 8.86 4.09 3.78
CA LEU A 168 9.95 3.32 3.18
C LEU A 168 10.54 4.09 2.00
N ASN A 169 11.78 4.56 2.12
CA ASN A 169 12.54 5.14 1.03
C ASN A 169 13.11 4.02 0.14
N ILE A 170 12.44 3.72 -0.97
CA ILE A 170 12.72 2.58 -1.84
C ILE A 170 14.00 2.80 -2.66
N THR A 171 14.92 1.85 -2.60
CA THR A 171 16.13 1.80 -3.45
C THR A 171 16.11 0.64 -4.44
N ASN A 172 15.40 -0.45 -4.12
CA ASN A 172 15.33 -1.65 -4.94
C ASN A 172 13.91 -2.20 -4.96
N ILE A 173 13.47 -2.63 -6.15
CA ILE A 173 12.12 -3.17 -6.36
C ILE A 173 12.26 -4.46 -7.14
N TRP A 174 11.64 -5.51 -6.61
CA TRP A 174 11.48 -6.76 -7.30
C TRP A 174 10.01 -7.10 -7.46
N VAL A 175 9.68 -7.67 -8.62
CA VAL A 175 8.32 -8.04 -9.00
C VAL A 175 8.33 -9.49 -9.45
N LEU A 176 7.46 -10.29 -8.84
CA LEU A 176 7.14 -11.62 -9.34
C LEU A 176 5.69 -11.62 -9.80
N ASP A 177 5.49 -11.62 -11.11
CA ASP A 177 4.17 -11.52 -11.75
C ASP A 177 4.00 -12.53 -12.90
N TYR A 178 5.00 -13.33 -13.25
CA TYR A 178 4.87 -14.40 -14.24
C TYR A 178 6.00 -15.42 -14.12
N PHE A 179 5.88 -16.53 -14.85
CA PHE A 179 6.95 -17.51 -14.96
C PHE A 179 8.20 -16.91 -15.65
N GLY A 180 9.38 -17.42 -15.30
CA GLY A 180 10.66 -16.95 -15.86
C GLY A 180 11.58 -16.25 -14.84
N GLY A 181 11.15 -16.13 -13.58
CA GLY A 181 11.94 -15.56 -12.50
C GLY A 181 11.56 -14.13 -12.16
N ILE A 182 12.31 -13.55 -11.21
CA ILE A 182 12.05 -12.24 -10.64
C ILE A 182 12.46 -11.12 -11.61
N LYS A 183 11.64 -10.08 -11.72
CA LYS A 183 11.96 -8.87 -12.50
C LYS A 183 12.39 -7.75 -11.56
N THR A 184 13.31 -6.91 -12.01
CA THR A 184 13.74 -5.71 -11.30
C THR A 184 13.12 -4.46 -11.91
N VAL A 185 12.73 -3.49 -11.08
CA VAL A 185 12.24 -2.18 -11.49
C VAL A 185 13.06 -1.11 -10.79
N THR A 186 13.44 -0.05 -11.50
CA THR A 186 14.11 1.10 -10.88
C THR A 186 13.11 1.99 -10.14
N PRO A 187 13.52 2.72 -9.09
CA PRO A 187 12.64 3.70 -8.44
C PRO A 187 12.02 4.70 -9.42
N ASP A 188 12.78 5.17 -10.41
CA ASP A 188 12.31 6.13 -11.42
C ASP A 188 11.17 5.55 -12.27
N GLU A 189 11.30 4.32 -12.76
CA GLU A 189 10.23 3.62 -13.49
C GLU A 189 8.99 3.41 -12.62
N TYR A 190 9.20 3.03 -11.35
CA TYR A 190 8.11 2.78 -10.40
C TYR A 190 7.32 4.05 -10.07
N TYR A 191 7.99 5.15 -9.76
CA TYR A 191 7.32 6.41 -9.43
C TYR A 191 6.72 7.10 -10.66
N SER A 192 7.26 6.86 -11.85
CA SER A 192 6.70 7.36 -13.12
C SER A 192 5.43 6.61 -13.56
N ALA A 193 5.25 5.37 -13.11
CA ALA A 193 4.06 4.57 -13.40
C ALA A 193 2.81 5.09 -12.65
N LYS A 194 1.63 4.62 -13.07
CA LYS A 194 0.37 4.80 -12.35
C LYS A 194 -0.21 3.42 -11.99
N PRO A 195 -0.73 3.26 -10.75
CA PRO A 195 -1.35 2.02 -10.33
C PRO A 195 -2.57 1.67 -11.19
#